data_AF-A0A7J5V8X4-F1
#
_entry.id   AF-A0A7J5V8X4-F1
#
_cell.length_a   1.000
_cell.length_b   1.000
_cell.length_c   1.000
_cell.angle_alpha   90.00
_cell.angle_beta   90.00
_cell.angle_gamma   90.00
#
_symmetry.space_group_name_H-M   'P 1'
#
loop_
_entity.id
_entity.type
_entity.pdbx_description
1 polymer ?
#
loop_
_entity_poly.entity_id
_entity_poly.type
_entity_poly.pdbx_seq_one_letter_code
_entity_poly.pdbx_strand_id
1 'polypeptide(L)'
;MKSHNNFFLRTLAPIHVGCDEVYEPAGFVVDESAQTLISFDPINFINNLSDKDKVLFSQICARGTIDSLLELYKFMRGKPVTGLGVNLSKGFIDHYQALLGMKIGDRRLQNDMNQFTINRTAFNVNSQLPYIPGSAVKGALRTAYLNWAAKVFPSNERKGKDLEKDLLKGSFQSDPLRMLKVSDFIPVYGVKTKICYAINEKKKPSNQAARGPYQILEVIEPGAIFSGSVTIDEPFAGAGIERPLSQKLLFENAMMFFTDEKEREDRELAAVSLTGTKYDPLKDGHLLRLGRHSGAECLTIEGHRKIKIMRGRGEQAATSSIGAGTFWLAAEERKPESGSRSTLRPFGWVVLETPYDLPMDKPAVATVSMGLLEQKIKPAEEKPPVAVRTALEKWCDAIKVIKANDAGRLCSNIDNALKELAVDEDKQQFAVFVKEHMGGDFKKSKAKDKLKGYF
;
A
#
# COMPACT_ATOMS: atom_id res chain seq x y z
N MET A 1 10.94 20.97 19.63
CA MET A 1 9.86 20.18 18.99
C MET A 1 10.09 20.19 17.50
N LYS A 2 10.30 19.04 16.85
CA LYS A 2 10.34 18.97 15.38
C LYS A 2 8.92 19.20 14.87
N SER A 3 8.70 20.20 14.01
CA SER A 3 7.39 20.38 13.38
C SER A 3 7.14 19.20 12.45
N HIS A 4 6.17 18.34 12.78
CA HIS A 4 5.70 17.35 11.83
C HIS A 4 5.01 18.09 10.68
N ASN A 5 5.68 18.14 9.53
CA ASN A 5 5.07 18.65 8.31
C ASN A 5 4.11 17.58 7.80
N ASN A 6 2.84 17.73 8.19
CA ASN A 6 1.75 16.90 7.68
C ASN A 6 1.45 17.30 6.25
N PHE A 7 1.22 16.32 5.40
CA PHE A 7 0.85 16.49 4.00
C PHE A 7 -0.41 15.69 3.70
N PHE A 8 -1.13 16.16 2.69
CA PHE A 8 -2.23 15.45 2.08
C PHE A 8 -1.84 15.02 0.68
N LEU A 9 -2.21 13.80 0.33
CA LEU A 9 -1.97 13.23 -0.98
C LEU A 9 -3.32 12.96 -1.63
N ARG A 10 -3.61 13.69 -2.69
CA ARG A 10 -4.85 13.56 -3.44
C ARG A 10 -4.59 12.90 -4.78
N THR A 11 -5.34 11.84 -5.06
CA THR A 11 -5.19 11.06 -6.30
C THR A 11 -5.87 11.78 -7.46
N LEU A 12 -5.16 12.05 -8.56
CA LEU A 12 -5.73 12.64 -9.78
C LEU A 12 -6.07 11.59 -10.85
N ALA A 13 -5.37 10.46 -10.80
CA ALA A 13 -5.52 9.32 -11.69
C ALA A 13 -5.74 8.03 -10.89
N PRO A 14 -6.21 6.94 -11.52
CA PRO A 14 -6.20 5.62 -10.90
C PRO A 14 -4.80 5.24 -10.41
N ILE A 15 -4.70 4.69 -9.19
CA ILE A 15 -3.42 4.29 -8.60
C ILE A 15 -3.49 2.82 -8.19
N HIS A 16 -2.49 2.06 -8.63
CA HIS A 16 -2.22 0.74 -8.10
C HIS A 16 -0.81 0.73 -7.50
N VAL A 17 -0.70 0.53 -6.19
CA VAL A 17 0.59 0.27 -5.55
C VAL A 17 0.68 -1.23 -5.31
N GLY A 18 1.55 -1.93 -6.04
CA GLY A 18 1.66 -3.38 -5.92
C GLY A 18 2.10 -3.81 -4.51
N CYS A 19 1.49 -4.88 -4.02
CA CYS A 19 1.83 -5.51 -2.74
C CYS A 19 2.03 -7.03 -2.86
N ASP A 20 2.10 -7.55 -4.09
CA ASP A 20 2.20 -8.97 -4.45
C ASP A 20 1.08 -9.87 -3.91
N GLU A 21 0.03 -9.28 -3.33
CA GLU A 21 -1.21 -9.94 -2.93
C GLU A 21 -2.25 -9.92 -4.05
N VAL A 22 -3.09 -10.95 -4.09
CA VAL A 22 -4.17 -11.12 -5.08
C VAL A 22 -5.50 -11.40 -4.38
N TYR A 23 -6.61 -11.16 -5.06
CA TYR A 23 -7.89 -11.70 -4.59
C TYR A 23 -7.92 -13.20 -4.90
N GLU A 24 -7.80 -14.01 -3.84
CA GLU A 24 -7.87 -15.46 -3.94
C GLU A 24 -9.32 -15.92 -4.17
N PRO A 25 -9.59 -16.87 -5.10
CA PRO A 25 -10.97 -17.26 -5.45
C PRO A 25 -11.81 -17.82 -4.30
N ALA A 26 -11.19 -18.32 -3.24
CA ALA A 26 -11.87 -18.77 -2.03
C ALA A 26 -12.26 -17.64 -1.06
N GLY A 27 -11.75 -16.41 -1.28
CA GLY A 27 -11.91 -15.26 -0.40
C GLY A 27 -12.75 -14.11 -1.00
N PHE A 28 -13.44 -14.36 -2.11
CA PHE A 28 -14.39 -13.40 -2.66
C PHE A 28 -15.56 -14.06 -3.39
N VAL A 29 -16.66 -13.30 -3.53
CA VAL A 29 -17.73 -13.54 -4.50
C VAL A 29 -17.87 -12.33 -5.41
N VAL A 30 -18.47 -12.54 -6.59
CA VAL A 30 -18.87 -11.47 -7.50
C VAL A 30 -20.38 -11.31 -7.43
N ASP A 31 -20.85 -10.13 -7.04
CA ASP A 31 -22.22 -9.70 -7.24
C ASP A 31 -22.32 -9.02 -8.61
N GLU A 32 -22.76 -9.80 -9.60
CA GLU A 32 -22.90 -9.35 -10.99
C GLU A 32 -23.94 -8.23 -11.14
N SER A 33 -24.96 -8.20 -10.26
CA SER A 33 -26.04 -7.22 -10.31
C SER A 33 -25.62 -5.87 -9.74
N ALA A 34 -24.91 -5.88 -8.60
CA ALA A 34 -24.36 -4.69 -7.97
C ALA A 34 -23.04 -4.24 -8.63
N GLN A 35 -22.47 -5.04 -9.53
CA GLN A 35 -21.14 -4.84 -10.15
C GLN A 35 -20.04 -4.66 -9.09
N THR A 36 -20.04 -5.53 -8.09
CA THR A 36 -19.05 -5.49 -7.01
C THR A 36 -18.42 -6.86 -6.77
N LEU A 37 -17.15 -6.87 -6.41
CA LEU A 37 -16.49 -8.01 -5.78
C LEU A 37 -16.59 -7.81 -4.26
N ILE A 38 -17.08 -8.82 -3.55
CA ILE A 38 -17.17 -8.79 -2.09
C ILE A 38 -16.10 -9.73 -1.55
N SER A 39 -15.05 -9.16 -0.96
CA SER A 39 -13.98 -9.90 -0.30
C SER A 39 -14.30 -10.10 1.17
N PHE A 40 -14.13 -11.33 1.67
CA PHE A 40 -14.52 -11.72 3.03
C PHE A 40 -13.46 -12.64 3.65
N ASP A 41 -13.58 -12.88 4.96
CA ASP A 41 -12.75 -13.86 5.66
C ASP A 41 -13.17 -15.30 5.31
N PRO A 42 -12.30 -16.09 4.64
CA PRO A 42 -12.62 -17.46 4.24
C PRO A 42 -13.01 -18.37 5.41
N ILE A 43 -12.47 -18.13 6.62
CA ILE A 43 -12.76 -18.97 7.79
C ILE A 43 -14.23 -18.79 8.20
N ASN A 44 -14.69 -17.54 8.28
CA ASN A 44 -16.09 -17.23 8.57
C ASN A 44 -17.03 -17.78 7.51
N PHE A 45 -16.64 -17.72 6.23
CA PHE A 45 -17.41 -18.33 5.14
C PHE A 45 -17.55 -19.84 5.31
N ILE A 46 -16.44 -20.56 5.53
CA ILE A 46 -16.42 -22.02 5.68
C ILE A 46 -17.27 -22.47 6.88
N ASN A 47 -17.20 -21.75 8.00
CA ASN A 47 -17.98 -22.07 9.19
C ASN A 47 -19.49 -22.03 8.95
N ASN A 48 -19.94 -21.12 8.07
CA ASN A 48 -21.34 -20.92 7.73
C ASN A 48 -21.85 -21.81 6.58
N LEU A 49 -20.99 -22.61 5.96
CA LEU A 49 -21.41 -23.59 4.96
C LEU A 49 -22.16 -24.77 5.60
N SER A 50 -23.13 -25.31 4.86
CA SER A 50 -23.76 -26.59 5.21
C SER A 50 -22.74 -27.74 5.15
N ASP A 51 -22.98 -28.85 5.86
CA ASP A 51 -22.04 -29.99 5.84
C ASP A 51 -21.83 -30.56 4.42
N LYS A 52 -22.89 -30.56 3.60
CA LYS A 52 -22.81 -30.95 2.18
C LYS A 52 -21.91 -30.00 1.39
N ASP A 53 -22.09 -28.69 1.56
CA ASP A 53 -21.26 -27.68 0.89
C ASP A 53 -19.81 -27.72 1.37
N LYS A 54 -19.55 -27.99 2.67
CA LYS A 54 -18.20 -28.15 3.21
C LYS A 54 -17.45 -29.30 2.55
N VAL A 55 -18.11 -30.45 2.41
CA VAL A 55 -17.54 -31.62 1.72
C VAL A 55 -17.24 -31.29 0.26
N LEU A 56 -18.20 -30.68 -0.45
CA LEU A 56 -18.02 -30.29 -1.86
C LEU A 56 -16.88 -29.28 -2.02
N PHE A 57 -16.86 -28.22 -1.23
CA PHE A 57 -15.80 -27.20 -1.24
C PHE A 57 -14.43 -27.84 -0.99
N SER A 58 -14.32 -28.69 0.03
CA SER A 58 -13.06 -29.40 0.34
C SER A 58 -12.61 -30.29 -0.82
N GLN A 59 -13.52 -31.01 -1.48
CA GLN A 59 -13.20 -31.84 -2.65
C GLN A 59 -12.72 -31.00 -3.84
N ILE A 60 -13.34 -29.84 -4.07
CA ILE A 60 -12.92 -28.92 -5.13
C ILE A 60 -11.50 -28.45 -4.86
N CYS A 61 -11.24 -27.88 -3.68
CA CYS A 61 -9.93 -27.34 -3.30
C CYS A 61 -8.81 -28.39 -3.28
N ALA A 62 -9.10 -29.63 -2.83
CA ALA A 62 -8.11 -30.70 -2.72
C ALA A 62 -7.48 -31.11 -4.06
N ARG A 63 -8.13 -30.85 -5.19
CA ARG A 63 -7.58 -31.20 -6.52
C ARG A 63 -6.42 -30.29 -6.94
N GLY A 64 -6.43 -29.01 -6.55
CA GLY A 64 -5.36 -28.07 -6.88
C GLY A 64 -5.09 -27.90 -8.39
N THR A 65 -6.10 -28.12 -9.25
CA THR A 65 -6.00 -27.98 -10.71
C THR A 65 -6.71 -26.71 -11.20
N ILE A 66 -6.44 -26.32 -12.45
CA ILE A 66 -7.11 -25.18 -13.07
C ILE A 66 -8.61 -25.43 -13.28
N ASP A 67 -8.97 -26.65 -13.65
CA ASP A 67 -10.38 -27.07 -13.71
C ASP A 67 -11.05 -26.90 -12.34
N SER A 68 -10.35 -27.27 -11.26
CA SER A 68 -10.86 -27.08 -9.90
C SER A 68 -11.03 -25.61 -9.50
N LEU A 69 -10.22 -24.69 -10.08
CA LEU A 69 -10.36 -23.26 -9.85
C LEU A 69 -11.58 -22.68 -10.57
N LEU A 70 -11.88 -23.15 -11.79
CA LEU A 70 -13.14 -22.83 -12.47
C LEU A 70 -14.36 -23.37 -11.71
N GLU A 71 -14.28 -24.61 -11.21
CA GLU A 71 -15.33 -25.17 -10.36
C GLU A 71 -15.50 -24.40 -9.06
N LEU A 72 -14.41 -23.92 -8.47
CA LEU A 72 -14.46 -23.04 -7.29
C LEU A 72 -15.23 -21.75 -7.60
N TYR A 73 -14.91 -21.05 -8.69
CA TYR A 73 -15.68 -19.86 -9.09
C TYR A 73 -17.18 -20.16 -9.28
N LYS A 74 -17.51 -21.30 -9.89
CA LYS A 74 -18.91 -21.75 -10.05
C LYS A 74 -19.58 -22.03 -8.70
N PHE A 75 -18.87 -22.64 -7.76
CA PHE A 75 -19.35 -22.91 -6.41
C PHE A 75 -19.60 -21.63 -5.61
N MET A 76 -18.71 -20.63 -5.73
CA MET A 76 -18.80 -19.36 -5.02
C MET A 76 -19.94 -18.46 -5.54
N ARG A 77 -20.36 -18.64 -6.79
CA ARG A 77 -21.39 -17.81 -7.42
C ARG A 77 -22.72 -17.87 -6.65
N GLY A 78 -23.22 -16.70 -6.25
CA GLY A 78 -24.50 -16.56 -5.55
C GLY A 78 -24.48 -17.00 -4.08
N LYS A 79 -23.32 -17.35 -3.52
CA LYS A 79 -23.21 -17.62 -2.08
C LYS A 79 -23.37 -16.33 -1.29
N PRO A 80 -24.21 -16.31 -0.23
CA PRO A 80 -24.37 -15.12 0.60
C PRO A 80 -23.12 -14.91 1.46
N VAL A 81 -22.54 -13.71 1.40
CA VAL A 81 -21.38 -13.34 2.19
C VAL A 81 -21.50 -11.90 2.69
N THR A 82 -20.72 -11.58 3.71
CA THR A 82 -20.54 -10.20 4.19
C THR A 82 -19.06 -9.89 4.18
N GLY A 83 -18.70 -8.74 3.64
CA GLY A 83 -17.30 -8.39 3.40
C GLY A 83 -17.12 -6.99 2.84
N LEU A 84 -15.89 -6.69 2.43
CA LEU A 84 -15.53 -5.43 1.79
C LEU A 84 -15.90 -5.46 0.31
N GLY A 85 -16.70 -4.50 -0.12
CA GLY A 85 -17.07 -4.32 -1.52
C GLY A 85 -16.02 -3.52 -2.30
N VAL A 86 -15.64 -4.03 -3.46
CA VAL A 86 -14.76 -3.37 -4.44
C VAL A 86 -15.53 -3.24 -5.74
N ASN A 87 -15.58 -2.04 -6.33
CA ASN A 87 -16.31 -1.81 -7.58
C ASN A 87 -15.67 -2.59 -8.73
N LEU A 88 -16.47 -3.07 -9.67
CA LEU A 88 -15.98 -3.78 -10.86
C LEU A 88 -16.17 -2.93 -12.10
N SER A 89 -15.20 -2.97 -13.02
CA SER A 89 -15.42 -2.43 -14.35
C SER A 89 -16.45 -3.27 -15.12
N LYS A 90 -17.17 -2.65 -16.05
CA LYS A 90 -18.17 -3.37 -16.85
C LYS A 90 -17.55 -4.57 -17.58
N GLY A 91 -16.39 -4.37 -18.22
CA GLY A 91 -15.69 -5.43 -18.94
C GLY A 91 -15.13 -6.52 -18.02
N PHE A 92 -15.08 -6.33 -16.70
CA PHE A 92 -14.76 -7.41 -15.76
C PHE A 92 -15.92 -8.39 -15.62
N ILE A 93 -17.16 -7.89 -15.50
CA ILE A 93 -18.36 -8.74 -15.40
C ILE A 93 -18.49 -9.64 -16.64
N ASP A 94 -18.37 -9.06 -17.83
CA ASP A 94 -18.46 -9.80 -19.09
C ASP A 94 -17.35 -10.88 -19.19
N HIS A 95 -16.16 -10.57 -18.67
CA HIS A 95 -15.05 -11.51 -18.62
C HIS A 95 -15.30 -12.65 -17.63
N TYR A 96 -15.79 -12.33 -16.43
CA TYR A 96 -16.12 -13.31 -15.40
C TYR A 96 -17.22 -14.27 -15.88
N GLN A 97 -18.27 -13.75 -16.50
CA GLN A 97 -19.34 -14.57 -17.08
C GLN A 97 -18.84 -15.49 -18.19
N ALA A 98 -18.00 -14.96 -19.10
CA ALA A 98 -17.37 -15.76 -20.14
C ALA A 98 -16.50 -16.89 -19.57
N LEU A 99 -15.76 -16.60 -18.48
CA LEU A 99 -14.95 -17.59 -17.78
C LEU A 99 -15.82 -18.69 -17.18
N LEU A 100 -16.88 -18.33 -16.46
CA LEU A 100 -17.83 -19.29 -15.88
C LEU A 100 -18.53 -20.16 -16.94
N GLY A 101 -18.74 -19.64 -18.14
CA GLY A 101 -19.32 -20.38 -19.27
C GLY A 101 -18.40 -21.45 -19.88
N MET A 102 -17.11 -21.49 -19.51
CA MET A 102 -16.17 -22.46 -20.06
C MET A 102 -16.45 -23.89 -19.60
N LYS A 103 -16.10 -24.84 -20.48
CA LYS A 103 -16.13 -26.27 -20.20
C LYS A 103 -14.83 -26.70 -19.52
N ILE A 104 -14.95 -27.61 -18.57
CA ILE A 104 -13.81 -28.30 -17.94
C ILE A 104 -13.01 -29.02 -19.04
N GLY A 105 -11.68 -28.91 -18.98
CA GLY A 105 -10.78 -29.49 -19.99
C GLY A 105 -10.65 -28.70 -21.31
N ASP A 106 -11.23 -27.49 -21.44
CA ASP A 106 -10.94 -26.62 -22.59
C ASP A 106 -9.47 -26.17 -22.55
N ARG A 107 -8.74 -26.41 -23.65
CA ARG A 107 -7.32 -26.04 -23.77
C ARG A 107 -7.07 -24.52 -23.63
N ARG A 108 -8.09 -23.68 -23.84
CA ARG A 108 -8.02 -22.22 -23.64
C ARG A 108 -8.10 -21.82 -22.18
N LEU A 109 -8.72 -22.65 -21.32
CA LEU A 109 -8.94 -22.35 -19.90
C LEU A 109 -7.64 -22.01 -19.19
N GLN A 110 -6.57 -22.78 -19.45
CA GLN A 110 -5.24 -22.51 -18.90
C GLN A 110 -4.76 -21.07 -19.16
N ASN A 111 -4.91 -20.59 -20.39
CA ASN A 111 -4.42 -19.26 -20.78
C ASN A 111 -5.28 -18.15 -20.17
N ASP A 112 -6.60 -18.36 -20.17
CA ASP A 112 -7.54 -17.36 -19.64
C ASP A 112 -7.43 -17.26 -18.13
N MET A 113 -7.30 -18.39 -17.42
CA MET A 113 -7.09 -18.44 -15.96
C MET A 113 -5.76 -17.81 -15.55
N ASN A 114 -4.67 -18.07 -16.29
CA ASN A 114 -3.38 -17.42 -16.04
C ASN A 114 -3.43 -15.89 -16.22
N GLN A 115 -4.40 -15.37 -16.97
CA GLN A 115 -4.60 -13.93 -17.18
C GLN A 115 -5.72 -13.35 -16.29
N PHE A 116 -6.41 -14.19 -15.50
CA PHE A 116 -7.52 -13.80 -14.62
C PHE A 116 -7.07 -13.53 -13.17
N THR A 117 -5.79 -13.27 -12.94
CA THR A 117 -5.28 -12.90 -11.62
C THR A 117 -5.61 -11.44 -11.30
N ILE A 118 -6.36 -11.23 -10.22
CA ILE A 118 -6.79 -9.90 -9.76
C ILE A 118 -5.81 -9.40 -8.69
N ASN A 119 -4.91 -8.48 -9.06
CA ASN A 119 -3.87 -7.99 -8.15
C ASN A 119 -4.44 -6.91 -7.23
N ARG A 120 -4.17 -7.03 -5.92
CA ARG A 120 -4.59 -6.05 -4.91
C ARG A 120 -3.65 -4.86 -4.88
N THR A 121 -4.18 -3.67 -4.63
CA THR A 121 -3.35 -2.52 -4.27
C THR A 121 -2.96 -2.62 -2.79
N ALA A 122 -1.86 -1.98 -2.39
CA ALA A 122 -1.39 -1.95 -1.01
C ALA A 122 -2.52 -1.56 -0.04
N PHE A 123 -2.75 -2.43 0.94
CA PHE A 123 -3.85 -2.32 1.89
C PHE A 123 -3.38 -2.63 3.31
N ASN A 124 -4.07 -2.07 4.30
CA ASN A 124 -3.82 -2.38 5.71
C ASN A 124 -4.50 -3.71 6.06
N VAL A 125 -3.74 -4.67 6.59
CA VAL A 125 -4.26 -6.01 6.89
C VAL A 125 -5.38 -6.04 7.95
N ASN A 126 -5.43 -5.04 8.83
CA ASN A 126 -6.45 -4.97 9.89
C ASN A 126 -7.72 -4.28 9.40
N SER A 127 -7.61 -3.14 8.73
CA SER A 127 -8.79 -2.39 8.26
C SER A 127 -9.26 -2.79 6.86
N GLN A 128 -8.44 -3.55 6.12
CA GLN A 128 -8.61 -3.88 4.70
C GLN A 128 -8.68 -2.66 3.76
N LEU A 129 -8.47 -1.44 4.27
CA LEU A 129 -8.49 -0.22 3.48
C LEU A 129 -7.16 -0.03 2.74
N PRO A 130 -7.19 0.52 1.52
CA PRO A 130 -5.99 0.86 0.79
C PRO A 130 -5.19 1.95 1.53
N TYR A 131 -3.87 1.91 1.40
CA TYR A 131 -2.98 2.98 1.84
C TYR A 131 -1.91 3.24 0.77
N ILE A 132 -1.26 4.39 0.83
CA ILE A 132 -0.10 4.69 -0.02
C ILE A 132 1.17 4.54 0.84
N PRO A 133 2.02 3.54 0.58
CA PRO A 133 3.27 3.37 1.31
C PRO A 133 4.18 4.59 1.20
N GLY A 134 4.82 4.98 2.30
CA GLY A 134 5.77 6.09 2.34
C GLY A 134 6.98 5.85 1.43
N SER A 135 7.33 4.57 1.19
CA SER A 135 8.35 4.17 0.23
C SER A 135 8.00 4.54 -1.22
N ALA A 136 6.72 4.52 -1.61
CA ALA A 136 6.28 4.92 -2.94
C ALA A 136 6.49 6.43 -3.16
N VAL A 137 6.07 7.24 -2.18
CA VAL A 137 6.27 8.71 -2.18
C VAL A 137 7.76 9.05 -2.13
N LYS A 138 8.52 8.40 -1.25
CA LYS A 138 9.97 8.57 -1.14
C LYS A 138 10.70 8.20 -2.43
N GLY A 139 10.25 7.15 -3.12
CA GLY A 139 10.78 6.73 -4.41
C GLY A 139 10.60 7.79 -5.48
N ALA A 140 9.40 8.39 -5.58
CA ALA A 140 9.13 9.47 -6.52
C ALA A 140 10.01 10.71 -6.25
N LEU A 141 10.11 11.13 -4.98
CA LEU A 141 11.00 12.24 -4.58
C LEU A 141 12.47 11.94 -4.87
N ARG A 142 12.92 10.69 -4.63
CA ARG A 142 14.27 10.24 -4.96
C ARG A 142 14.55 10.34 -6.46
N THR A 143 13.63 9.87 -7.31
CA THR A 143 13.81 9.92 -8.77
C THR A 143 13.92 11.35 -9.28
N ALA A 144 13.07 12.25 -8.78
CA ALA A 144 13.14 13.66 -9.16
C ALA A 144 14.47 14.30 -8.71
N TYR A 145 14.89 14.05 -7.47
CA TYR A 145 16.16 14.54 -6.95
C TYR A 145 17.35 14.04 -7.78
N LEU A 146 17.37 12.76 -8.14
CA LEU A 146 18.43 12.18 -8.97
C LEU A 146 18.47 12.78 -10.38
N ASN A 147 17.31 13.07 -10.99
CA ASN A 147 17.24 13.74 -12.29
C ASN A 147 17.79 15.18 -12.21
N TRP A 148 17.47 15.92 -11.15
CA TRP A 148 18.07 17.23 -10.91
C TRP A 148 19.59 17.12 -10.68
N ALA A 149 20.02 16.20 -9.81
CA ALA A 149 21.43 16.00 -9.49
C ALA A 149 22.25 15.64 -10.73
N ALA A 150 21.71 14.85 -11.66
CA ALA A 150 22.36 14.50 -12.92
C ALA A 150 22.52 15.70 -13.88
N LYS A 151 21.65 16.72 -13.78
CA LYS A 151 21.76 17.96 -14.56
C LYS A 151 22.76 18.94 -13.97
N VAL A 152 22.90 18.95 -12.64
CA VAL A 152 23.74 19.93 -11.91
C VAL A 152 25.15 19.43 -11.69
N PHE A 153 25.32 18.15 -11.37
CA PHE A 153 26.62 17.60 -10.99
C PHE A 153 27.20 16.75 -12.12
N PRO A 154 28.47 16.96 -12.49
CA PRO A 154 29.15 16.03 -13.38
C PRO A 154 29.25 14.67 -12.71
N SER A 155 28.96 13.62 -13.47
CA SER A 155 29.15 12.23 -13.08
C SER A 155 30.01 11.53 -14.12
N ASN A 156 31.04 10.82 -13.65
CA ASN A 156 31.85 9.96 -14.51
C ASN A 156 31.20 8.58 -14.70
N GLU A 157 30.23 8.25 -13.84
CA GLU A 157 29.53 6.98 -13.87
C GLU A 157 28.36 7.01 -14.85
N ARG A 158 28.22 5.93 -15.62
CA ARG A 158 27.16 5.80 -16.65
C ARG A 158 26.19 4.65 -16.39
N LYS A 159 26.37 3.93 -15.28
CA LYS A 159 25.65 2.67 -15.01
C LYS A 159 24.89 2.75 -13.69
N GLY A 160 23.56 2.75 -13.79
CA GLY A 160 22.58 2.46 -12.72
C GLY A 160 23.03 2.83 -11.29
N LYS A 161 23.28 1.80 -10.47
CA LYS A 161 23.57 1.95 -9.04
C LYS A 161 24.82 2.80 -8.75
N ASP A 162 25.84 2.73 -9.60
CA ASP A 162 27.08 3.49 -9.39
C ASP A 162 26.90 4.95 -9.76
N LEU A 163 26.10 5.23 -10.81
CA LEU A 163 25.63 6.58 -11.11
C LEU A 163 24.84 7.17 -9.93
N GLU A 164 23.88 6.44 -9.36
CA GLU A 164 23.12 6.95 -8.21
C GLU A 164 24.00 7.26 -7.01
N LYS A 165 24.96 6.37 -6.67
CA LYS A 165 25.90 6.62 -5.57
C LYS A 165 26.74 7.86 -5.81
N ASP A 166 27.22 8.07 -7.04
CA ASP A 166 28.03 9.23 -7.39
C ASP A 166 27.22 10.54 -7.33
N LEU A 167 25.99 10.53 -7.86
CA LEU A 167 25.08 11.68 -7.80
C LEU A 167 24.69 12.05 -6.36
N LEU A 168 24.50 11.05 -5.51
CA LEU A 168 24.18 11.25 -4.10
C LEU A 168 25.41 11.51 -3.23
N LYS A 169 26.63 11.26 -3.75
CA LYS A 169 27.89 11.22 -3.01
C LYS A 169 27.78 10.39 -1.73
N GLY A 170 27.15 9.23 -1.84
CA GLY A 170 26.87 8.43 -0.67
C GLY A 170 26.29 7.07 -0.98
N SER A 171 26.42 6.18 -0.01
CA SER A 171 25.76 4.88 -0.01
C SER A 171 25.30 4.54 1.39
N PHE A 172 24.10 4.00 1.50
CA PHE A 172 23.50 3.50 2.76
C PHE A 172 23.59 4.48 3.94
N GLN A 173 24.69 4.49 4.70
CA GLN A 173 24.93 5.38 5.84
C GLN A 173 25.12 6.84 5.45
N SER A 174 25.84 7.10 4.35
CA SER A 174 26.15 8.44 3.82
C SER A 174 25.15 8.92 2.77
N ASP A 175 24.13 8.12 2.43
CA ASP A 175 23.09 8.53 1.49
C ASP A 175 22.26 9.70 2.10
N PRO A 176 22.20 10.87 1.45
CA PRO A 176 21.47 12.02 1.97
C PRO A 176 19.95 11.77 2.09
N LEU A 177 19.38 10.88 1.28
CA LEU A 177 17.97 10.46 1.37
C LEU A 177 17.69 9.59 2.59
N ARG A 178 18.69 9.22 3.39
CA ARG A 178 18.49 8.67 4.74
C ARG A 178 17.82 9.69 5.67
N MET A 179 18.08 10.98 5.46
CA MET A 179 17.49 12.06 6.25
C MET A 179 16.03 12.35 5.87
N LEU A 180 15.60 11.93 4.67
CA LEU A 180 14.20 12.02 4.25
C LEU A 180 13.37 10.91 4.91
N LYS A 181 12.49 11.30 5.83
CA LYS A 181 11.50 10.44 6.49
C LYS A 181 10.14 10.68 5.85
N VAL A 182 9.52 9.60 5.40
CA VAL A 182 8.19 9.63 4.79
C VAL A 182 7.37 8.56 5.50
N SER A 183 6.29 8.96 6.16
CA SER A 183 5.35 7.99 6.73
C SER A 183 4.51 7.35 5.63
N ASP A 184 3.84 6.26 5.97
CA ASP A 184 2.72 5.81 5.16
C ASP A 184 1.61 6.87 5.16
N PHE A 185 0.90 6.94 4.04
CA PHE A 185 -0.21 7.83 3.80
C PHE A 185 -1.51 7.02 3.96
N ILE A 186 -2.26 7.35 5.00
CA ILE A 186 -3.47 6.64 5.43
C ILE A 186 -4.70 7.41 4.92
N PRO A 187 -5.77 6.73 4.46
CA PRO A 187 -6.96 7.40 3.94
C PRO A 187 -7.62 8.30 4.99
N VAL A 188 -8.00 9.52 4.59
CA VAL A 188 -8.67 10.49 5.48
C VAL A 188 -10.15 10.14 5.68
N TYR A 189 -10.80 9.67 4.62
CA TYR A 189 -12.19 9.23 4.62
C TYR A 189 -12.36 8.13 3.57
N GLY A 190 -13.52 7.44 3.59
CA GLY A 190 -13.81 6.27 2.76
C GLY A 190 -13.28 6.39 1.33
N VAL A 191 -12.29 5.55 1.02
CA VAL A 191 -11.66 5.46 -0.30
C VAL A 191 -12.43 4.45 -1.13
N LYS A 192 -12.75 4.83 -2.36
CA LYS A 192 -13.33 3.92 -3.34
C LYS A 192 -12.21 3.24 -4.10
N THR A 193 -12.30 1.92 -4.21
CA THR A 193 -11.45 1.14 -5.11
C THR A 193 -12.30 0.49 -6.19
N LYS A 194 -11.66 0.26 -7.34
CA LYS A 194 -12.25 -0.40 -8.49
C LYS A 194 -11.28 -1.44 -9.04
N ILE A 195 -11.77 -2.59 -9.45
CA ILE A 195 -11.02 -3.53 -10.29
C ILE A 195 -11.23 -3.14 -11.75
N CYS A 196 -10.13 -2.84 -12.43
CA CYS A 196 -10.10 -2.51 -13.84
C CYS A 196 -8.93 -3.19 -14.54
N TYR A 197 -8.80 -2.93 -15.84
CA TYR A 197 -7.71 -3.46 -16.65
C TYR A 197 -6.59 -2.45 -16.79
N ALA A 198 -5.34 -2.91 -16.74
CA ALA A 198 -4.20 -2.18 -17.27
C ALA A 198 -3.84 -2.75 -18.65
N ILE A 199 -3.86 -1.91 -19.68
CA ILE A 199 -3.56 -2.31 -21.06
C ILE A 199 -2.41 -1.48 -21.63
N ASN A 200 -1.76 -2.00 -22.67
CA ASN A 200 -0.75 -1.25 -23.40
C ASN A 200 -1.39 -0.44 -24.55
N GLU A 201 -0.97 0.79 -24.72
CA GLU A 201 -1.27 1.61 -25.91
C GLU A 201 0.02 2.16 -26.51
N LYS A 202 0.11 2.22 -27.85
CA LYS A 202 1.33 2.74 -28.49
C LYS A 202 1.40 4.26 -28.32
N LYS A 203 2.60 4.77 -28.04
CA LYS A 203 2.84 6.23 -27.97
C LYS A 203 2.85 6.94 -29.33
N LYS A 204 2.93 6.16 -30.41
CA LYS A 204 2.94 6.66 -31.79
C LYS A 204 1.78 6.05 -32.57
N PRO A 205 1.13 6.81 -33.46
CA PRO A 205 0.13 6.27 -34.37
C PRO A 205 0.66 5.06 -35.13
N SER A 206 -0.13 4.00 -35.20
CA SER A 206 0.24 2.76 -35.88
C SER A 206 -1.01 2.01 -36.31
N ASN A 207 -0.99 1.44 -37.51
CA ASN A 207 -2.08 0.60 -38.02
C ASN A 207 -2.21 -0.74 -37.28
N GLN A 208 -1.26 -1.05 -36.39
CA GLN A 208 -1.29 -2.25 -35.56
C GLN A 208 -1.53 -1.84 -34.10
N ALA A 209 -2.48 -2.50 -33.44
CA ALA A 209 -2.68 -2.35 -32.00
C ALA A 209 -1.40 -2.67 -31.22
N ALA A 210 -1.28 -2.09 -30.02
CA ALA A 210 -0.24 -2.52 -29.08
C ALA A 210 -0.40 -4.02 -28.78
N ARG A 211 0.72 -4.73 -28.68
CA ARG A 211 0.75 -6.14 -28.29
C ARG A 211 1.20 -6.22 -26.84
N GLY A 212 0.47 -6.97 -26.02
CA GLY A 212 0.81 -7.23 -24.63
C GLY A 212 -0.39 -7.77 -23.87
N PRO A 213 -0.18 -8.63 -22.86
CA PRO A 213 -1.28 -9.08 -22.00
C PRO A 213 -1.81 -7.88 -21.20
N TYR A 214 -3.14 -7.86 -21.01
CA TYR A 214 -3.73 -6.99 -19.99
C TYR A 214 -3.38 -7.52 -18.59
N GLN A 215 -3.51 -6.66 -17.59
CA GLN A 215 -3.49 -7.05 -16.18
C GLN A 215 -4.80 -6.65 -15.54
N ILE A 216 -5.27 -7.43 -14.57
CA ILE A 216 -6.43 -7.07 -13.75
C ILE A 216 -5.90 -6.53 -12.42
N LEU A 217 -6.20 -5.26 -12.14
CA LEU A 217 -5.69 -4.54 -10.98
C LEU A 217 -6.84 -3.93 -10.19
N GLU A 218 -6.80 -4.05 -8.88
CA GLU A 218 -7.48 -3.11 -8.00
C GLU A 218 -6.74 -1.77 -8.02
N VAL A 219 -7.49 -0.69 -8.25
CA VAL A 219 -7.00 0.68 -8.24
C VAL A 219 -7.75 1.52 -7.22
N ILE A 220 -7.05 2.44 -6.59
CA ILE A 220 -7.64 3.57 -5.87
C ILE A 220 -8.19 4.53 -6.92
N GLU A 221 -9.47 4.90 -6.81
CA GLU A 221 -10.11 5.81 -7.76
C GLU A 221 -9.66 7.28 -7.55
N PRO A 222 -9.62 8.10 -8.62
CA PRO A 222 -9.35 9.54 -8.51
C PRO A 222 -10.24 10.26 -7.47
N GLY A 223 -9.69 11.30 -6.84
CA GLY A 223 -10.35 12.09 -5.80
C GLY A 223 -10.18 11.59 -4.36
N ALA A 224 -9.56 10.42 -4.16
CA ALA A 224 -9.19 9.93 -2.83
C ALA A 224 -8.13 10.84 -2.18
N ILE A 225 -8.22 11.03 -0.86
CA ILE A 225 -7.29 11.85 -0.07
C ILE A 225 -6.70 11.00 1.04
N PHE A 226 -5.38 11.04 1.15
CA PHE A 226 -4.60 10.38 2.18
C PHE A 226 -3.82 11.41 2.99
N SER A 227 -3.56 11.13 4.26
CA SER A 227 -2.73 11.98 5.13
C SER A 227 -1.50 11.23 5.59
N GLY A 228 -0.37 11.92 5.60
CA GLY A 228 0.92 11.41 6.02
C GLY A 228 1.85 12.55 6.41
N SER A 229 3.10 12.21 6.68
CA SER A 229 4.14 13.18 7.04
C SER A 229 5.38 12.99 6.17
N VAL A 230 6.00 14.12 5.81
CA VAL A 230 7.30 14.15 5.13
C VAL A 230 8.20 15.07 5.94
N THR A 231 9.34 14.56 6.39
CA THR A 231 10.29 15.32 7.22
C THR A 231 11.70 15.08 6.71
N ILE A 232 12.53 16.11 6.74
CA ILE A 232 13.96 16.00 6.46
C ILE A 232 14.69 16.30 7.76
N ASP A 233 15.37 15.29 8.29
CA ASP A 233 16.19 15.44 9.49
C ASP A 233 17.52 16.13 9.16
N GLU A 234 18.05 16.90 10.12
CA GLU A 234 19.42 17.39 10.00
C GLU A 234 20.41 16.26 10.31
N PRO A 235 21.45 16.08 9.47
CA PRO A 235 22.50 15.12 9.76
C PRO A 235 23.33 15.58 10.95
N PHE A 236 23.68 14.65 11.85
CA PHE A 236 24.61 14.96 12.95
C PHE A 236 26.04 15.17 12.40
N ALA A 237 26.87 15.89 13.15
CA ALA A 237 28.27 16.11 12.79
C ALA A 237 29.02 14.77 12.67
N GLY A 238 29.65 14.51 11.52
CA GLY A 238 30.35 13.25 11.25
C GLY A 238 29.49 12.15 10.61
N ALA A 239 28.23 12.44 10.22
CA ALA A 239 27.37 11.48 9.52
C ALA A 239 27.89 11.04 8.12
N GLY A 240 28.94 11.70 7.59
CA GLY A 240 29.52 11.39 6.29
C GLY A 240 28.60 11.74 5.10
N ILE A 241 27.59 12.60 5.32
CA ILE A 241 26.68 13.05 4.27
C ILE A 241 27.28 14.31 3.63
N GLU A 242 27.83 14.16 2.42
CA GLU A 242 28.47 15.25 1.69
C GLU A 242 27.46 16.26 1.12
N ARG A 243 26.24 15.81 0.81
CA ARG A 243 25.18 16.61 0.17
C ARG A 243 23.87 16.59 0.96
N PRO A 244 23.79 17.28 2.12
CA PRO A 244 22.56 17.33 2.90
C PRO A 244 21.35 17.80 2.07
N LEU A 245 20.19 17.19 2.31
CA LEU A 245 18.96 17.56 1.62
C LEU A 245 18.41 18.88 2.15
N SER A 246 17.94 19.72 1.23
CA SER A 246 17.11 20.88 1.54
C SER A 246 15.65 20.57 1.20
N GLN A 247 14.73 20.90 2.11
CA GLN A 247 13.30 20.70 1.90
C GLN A 247 12.80 21.47 0.67
N LYS A 248 13.15 22.75 0.58
CA LYS A 248 12.81 23.61 -0.55
C LYS A 248 13.29 23.00 -1.86
N LEU A 249 14.57 22.64 -1.91
CA LEU A 249 15.19 22.08 -3.11
C LEU A 249 14.53 20.75 -3.53
N LEU A 250 14.22 19.87 -2.58
CA LEU A 250 13.60 18.58 -2.88
C LEU A 250 12.21 18.75 -3.52
N PHE A 251 11.36 19.59 -2.93
CA PHE A 251 9.99 19.77 -3.41
C PHE A 251 9.91 20.60 -4.70
N GLU A 252 10.71 21.66 -4.85
CA GLU A 252 10.75 22.45 -6.09
C GLU A 252 11.22 21.60 -7.28
N ASN A 253 12.27 20.79 -7.09
CA ASN A 253 12.74 19.92 -8.17
C ASN A 253 11.79 18.76 -8.46
N ALA A 254 11.10 18.23 -7.45
CA ALA A 254 10.03 17.26 -7.67
C ALA A 254 8.91 17.87 -8.51
N MET A 255 8.44 19.07 -8.15
CA MET A 255 7.41 19.78 -8.90
C MET A 255 7.83 20.03 -10.36
N MET A 256 9.04 20.56 -10.59
CA MET A 256 9.54 20.81 -11.94
C MET A 256 9.63 19.53 -12.75
N PHE A 257 10.27 18.48 -12.20
CA PHE A 257 10.42 17.20 -12.88
C PHE A 257 9.08 16.59 -13.27
N PHE A 258 8.13 16.47 -12.34
CA PHE A 258 6.85 15.85 -12.63
C PHE A 258 5.96 16.70 -13.53
N THR A 259 6.07 18.03 -13.49
CA THR A 259 5.39 18.92 -14.43
C THR A 259 5.92 18.71 -15.86
N ASP A 260 7.23 18.65 -16.06
CA ASP A 260 7.82 18.38 -17.39
C ASP A 260 7.38 17.00 -17.92
N GLU A 261 7.40 15.98 -17.05
CA GLU A 261 7.00 14.61 -17.38
C GLU A 261 5.50 14.52 -17.72
N LYS A 262 4.67 15.29 -17.02
CA LYS A 262 3.23 15.43 -17.25
C LYS A 262 2.94 16.07 -18.59
N GLU A 263 3.59 17.19 -18.90
CA GLU A 263 3.44 17.88 -20.18
C GLU A 263 3.89 17.00 -21.35
N ARG A 264 5.01 16.28 -21.20
CA ARG A 264 5.45 15.33 -22.21
C ARG A 264 4.42 14.23 -22.41
N GLU A 265 3.94 13.59 -21.34
CA GLU A 265 2.92 12.54 -21.45
C GLU A 265 1.64 13.06 -22.11
N ASP A 266 1.15 14.24 -21.72
CA ASP A 266 -0.04 14.85 -22.31
C ASP A 266 0.14 15.09 -23.82
N ARG A 267 1.31 15.57 -24.26
CA ARG A 267 1.64 15.71 -25.69
C ARG A 267 1.64 14.36 -26.42
N GLU A 268 2.25 13.34 -25.82
CA GLU A 268 2.31 12.00 -26.41
C GLU A 268 0.92 11.34 -26.47
N LEU A 269 0.06 11.54 -25.47
CA LEU A 269 -1.33 11.06 -25.45
C LEU A 269 -2.17 11.78 -26.51
N ALA A 270 -2.06 13.10 -26.60
CA ALA A 270 -2.77 13.90 -27.59
C ALA A 270 -2.41 13.48 -29.03
N ALA A 271 -1.14 13.14 -29.28
CA ALA A 271 -0.67 12.65 -30.58
C ALA A 271 -1.32 11.32 -31.02
N VAL A 272 -1.93 10.57 -30.10
CA VAL A 272 -2.68 9.34 -30.37
C VAL A 272 -4.17 9.47 -30.00
N SER A 273 -4.67 10.70 -29.94
CA SER A 273 -6.07 11.05 -29.65
C SER A 273 -6.57 10.54 -28.30
N LEU A 274 -5.69 10.53 -27.30
CA LEU A 274 -6.01 10.22 -25.90
C LEU A 274 -5.90 11.47 -25.03
N THR A 275 -6.62 11.47 -23.91
CA THR A 275 -6.65 12.61 -22.99
C THR A 275 -5.79 12.32 -21.76
N GLY A 276 -4.94 13.28 -21.40
CA GLY A 276 -4.16 13.25 -20.18
C GLY A 276 -5.00 13.42 -18.90
N THR A 277 -4.38 13.16 -17.75
CA THR A 277 -5.00 13.44 -16.46
C THR A 277 -5.16 14.95 -16.25
N LYS A 278 -6.33 15.41 -15.80
CA LYS A 278 -6.53 16.84 -15.50
C LYS A 278 -5.68 17.26 -14.31
N TYR A 279 -5.02 18.41 -14.44
CA TYR A 279 -4.16 19.03 -13.44
C TYR A 279 -4.13 20.55 -13.70
N ASP A 280 -4.28 21.35 -12.66
CA ASP A 280 -4.23 22.81 -12.71
C ASP A 280 -3.10 23.30 -11.80
N PRO A 281 -1.92 23.67 -12.33
CA PRO A 281 -0.77 24.08 -11.50
C PRO A 281 -1.01 25.36 -10.69
N LEU A 282 -2.07 26.12 -10.98
CA LEU A 282 -2.44 27.30 -10.21
C LEU A 282 -3.34 26.97 -9.01
N LYS A 283 -3.96 25.78 -8.99
CA LYS A 283 -4.92 25.36 -7.95
C LYS A 283 -4.50 24.11 -7.20
N ASP A 284 -3.70 23.28 -7.83
CA ASP A 284 -3.26 22.00 -7.30
C ASP A 284 -1.86 22.12 -6.66
N GLY A 285 -1.57 21.25 -5.68
CA GLY A 285 -0.28 21.18 -5.01
C GLY A 285 0.85 20.53 -5.84
N HIS A 286 1.90 20.06 -5.16
CA HIS A 286 3.09 19.51 -5.80
C HIS A 286 2.76 18.19 -6.53
N LEU A 287 2.89 18.19 -7.85
CA LEU A 287 2.60 17.01 -8.66
C LEU A 287 3.65 15.91 -8.43
N LEU A 288 3.19 14.67 -8.24
CA LEU A 288 4.01 13.47 -8.18
C LEU A 288 3.36 12.35 -9.02
N ARG A 289 4.14 11.31 -9.31
CA ARG A 289 3.63 10.10 -9.95
C ARG A 289 4.03 8.83 -9.18
N LEU A 290 3.04 8.02 -8.82
CA LEU A 290 3.18 6.90 -7.88
C LEU A 290 2.61 5.59 -8.40
N GLY A 291 3.16 4.50 -7.88
CA GLY A 291 2.65 3.15 -8.10
C GLY A 291 3.08 2.54 -9.42
N ARG A 292 2.52 1.36 -9.70
CA ARG A 292 2.77 0.62 -10.94
C ARG A 292 2.25 1.42 -12.12
N HIS A 293 2.88 1.22 -13.28
CA HIS A 293 2.47 1.85 -14.54
C HIS A 293 2.66 3.38 -14.58
N SER A 294 3.50 3.94 -13.70
CA SER A 294 3.92 5.34 -13.71
C SER A 294 4.79 5.75 -14.92
N GLY A 295 5.01 4.86 -15.88
CA GLY A 295 5.93 5.08 -17.00
C GLY A 295 7.40 4.90 -16.60
N ALA A 296 8.22 4.50 -17.56
CA ALA A 296 9.65 4.29 -17.30
C ALA A 296 10.38 5.62 -17.07
N GLU A 297 9.90 6.67 -17.73
CA GLU A 297 10.46 8.01 -17.72
C GLU A 297 10.38 8.65 -16.32
N CYS A 298 9.28 8.43 -15.59
CA CYS A 298 9.10 8.90 -14.22
C CYS A 298 9.81 8.03 -13.16
N LEU A 299 10.46 6.93 -13.56
CA LEU A 299 11.14 5.97 -12.68
C LEU A 299 12.64 5.87 -12.96
N THR A 300 13.17 6.66 -13.89
CA THR A 300 14.56 6.56 -14.34
C THR A 300 15.18 7.95 -14.57
N ILE A 301 16.51 7.99 -14.63
CA ILE A 301 17.29 9.22 -14.81
C ILE A 301 17.45 9.53 -16.30
N GLU A 302 16.97 10.69 -16.74
CA GLU A 302 17.09 11.19 -18.10
C GLU A 302 18.55 11.21 -18.59
N GLY A 303 18.76 10.93 -19.87
CA GLY A 303 20.11 10.80 -20.47
C GLY A 303 20.85 9.51 -20.10
N HIS A 304 20.42 8.80 -19.06
CA HIS A 304 21.07 7.57 -18.58
C HIS A 304 20.17 6.32 -18.65
N ARG A 305 18.97 6.45 -19.21
CA ARG A 305 17.97 5.38 -19.29
C ARG A 305 18.41 4.26 -20.26
N LYS A 306 18.05 3.03 -19.92
CA LYS A 306 18.19 1.85 -20.79
C LYS A 306 16.93 0.98 -20.67
N ILE A 307 15.89 1.39 -21.38
CA ILE A 307 14.57 0.76 -21.30
C ILE A 307 14.52 -0.44 -22.23
N LYS A 308 14.33 -1.63 -21.67
CA LYS A 308 14.18 -2.86 -22.44
C LYS A 308 12.82 -2.89 -23.14
N ILE A 309 12.82 -3.01 -24.46
CA ILE A 309 11.63 -3.12 -25.30
C ILE A 309 11.53 -4.57 -25.79
N MET A 310 10.51 -5.27 -25.31
CA MET A 310 10.19 -6.62 -25.76
C MET A 310 9.64 -6.56 -27.19
N ARG A 311 10.17 -7.43 -28.06
CA ARG A 311 9.72 -7.60 -29.45
C ARG A 311 8.89 -8.87 -29.61
N GLY A 312 8.60 -9.28 -30.85
CA GLY A 312 7.86 -10.50 -31.15
C GLY A 312 8.45 -11.74 -30.48
N ARG A 313 7.65 -12.81 -30.33
CA ARG A 313 8.11 -14.07 -29.73
C ARG A 313 9.29 -14.62 -30.53
N GLY A 314 10.44 -14.81 -29.88
CA GLY A 314 11.68 -15.29 -30.52
C GLY A 314 12.61 -14.18 -31.00
N GLU A 315 12.19 -12.91 -30.96
CA GLU A 315 13.06 -11.77 -31.29
C GLU A 315 13.85 -11.29 -30.07
N GLN A 316 15.09 -10.87 -30.31
CA GLN A 316 15.89 -10.23 -29.27
C GLN A 316 15.28 -8.89 -28.85
N ALA A 317 15.24 -8.65 -27.53
CA ALA A 317 14.74 -7.40 -26.99
C ALA A 317 15.65 -6.23 -27.42
N ALA A 318 15.03 -5.09 -27.76
CA ALA A 318 15.77 -3.86 -28.03
C ALA A 318 15.95 -3.05 -26.74
N THR A 319 16.87 -2.08 -26.76
CA THR A 319 17.03 -1.10 -25.67
C THR A 319 16.80 0.30 -26.20
N SER A 320 16.02 1.11 -25.48
CA SER A 320 15.76 2.52 -25.79
C SER A 320 16.39 3.41 -24.71
N SER A 321 17.11 4.44 -25.14
CA SER A 321 17.68 5.47 -24.27
C SER A 321 16.75 6.68 -24.07
N ILE A 322 15.67 6.77 -24.87
CA ILE A 322 14.75 7.92 -24.87
C ILE A 322 13.60 7.68 -23.90
N GLY A 323 12.96 6.52 -24.00
CA GLY A 323 11.74 6.19 -23.24
C GLY A 323 11.09 4.90 -23.69
N ALA A 324 9.94 4.59 -23.10
CA ALA A 324 9.13 3.43 -23.45
C ALA A 324 8.37 3.65 -24.78
N GLY A 325 8.09 2.57 -25.51
CA GLY A 325 7.31 2.63 -26.76
C GLY A 325 5.79 2.62 -26.57
N THR A 326 5.33 2.29 -25.35
CA THR A 326 3.91 2.18 -25.01
C THR A 326 3.59 2.92 -23.70
N PHE A 327 2.34 3.32 -23.58
CA PHE A 327 1.70 3.67 -22.32
C PHE A 327 1.11 2.41 -21.68
N TRP A 328 1.03 2.42 -20.36
CA TRP A 328 0.10 1.59 -19.62
C TRP A 328 -1.08 2.45 -19.19
N LEU A 329 -2.29 2.06 -19.55
CA LEU A 329 -3.51 2.84 -19.29
C LEU A 329 -4.56 1.99 -18.59
N ALA A 330 -5.28 2.62 -17.66
CA ALA A 330 -6.45 2.05 -17.01
C ALA A 330 -7.60 1.99 -18.01
N ALA A 331 -8.28 0.85 -18.08
CA ALA A 331 -9.35 0.56 -19.01
C ALA A 331 -10.51 -0.15 -18.31
N GLU A 332 -11.74 0.15 -18.73
CA GLU A 332 -12.94 -0.54 -18.25
C GLU A 332 -13.05 -1.97 -18.86
N GLU A 333 -12.37 -2.22 -19.99
CA GLU A 333 -12.41 -3.46 -20.77
C GLU A 333 -11.00 -3.98 -21.09
N ARG A 334 -10.84 -5.31 -21.17
CA ARG A 334 -9.55 -5.95 -21.50
C ARG A 334 -9.07 -5.68 -22.92
N LYS A 335 -9.98 -5.35 -23.83
CA LYS A 335 -9.74 -5.03 -25.25
C LYS A 335 -10.75 -3.94 -25.67
N PRO A 336 -10.46 -2.67 -25.38
CA PRO A 336 -11.36 -1.58 -25.73
C PRO A 336 -11.54 -1.49 -27.25
N GLU A 337 -12.78 -1.34 -27.69
CA GLU A 337 -13.09 -0.99 -29.08
C GLU A 337 -12.69 0.46 -29.37
N SER A 338 -12.59 0.83 -30.66
CA SER A 338 -12.18 2.19 -31.06
C SER A 338 -13.00 3.29 -30.41
N GLY A 339 -14.29 3.07 -30.16
CA GLY A 339 -15.20 4.02 -29.50
C GLY A 339 -14.98 4.18 -27.99
N SER A 340 -14.40 3.18 -27.30
CA SER A 340 -14.14 3.23 -25.86
C SER A 340 -12.72 3.67 -25.50
N ARG A 341 -11.85 3.93 -26.50
CA ARG A 341 -10.48 4.47 -26.29
C ARG A 341 -10.47 5.80 -25.53
N SER A 342 -11.52 6.61 -25.63
CA SER A 342 -11.67 7.88 -24.89
C SER A 342 -11.79 7.69 -23.37
N THR A 343 -12.13 6.48 -22.92
CA THR A 343 -12.26 6.13 -21.49
C THR A 343 -10.93 5.74 -20.84
N LEU A 344 -9.87 5.56 -21.65
CA LEU A 344 -8.55 5.18 -21.16
C LEU A 344 -7.94 6.31 -20.34
N ARG A 345 -7.34 5.95 -19.20
CA ARG A 345 -6.76 6.92 -18.27
C ARG A 345 -5.32 6.57 -17.94
N PRO A 346 -4.41 7.55 -17.87
CA PRO A 346 -3.08 7.34 -17.31
C PRO A 346 -3.15 6.89 -15.86
N PHE A 347 -2.11 6.20 -15.37
CA PHE A 347 -1.98 5.82 -13.96
C PHE A 347 -1.11 6.80 -13.16
N GLY A 348 -1.38 6.84 -11.86
CA GLY A 348 -0.38 7.20 -10.84
C GLY A 348 -0.21 8.68 -10.53
N TRP A 349 -0.86 9.59 -11.26
CA TRP A 349 -0.78 11.03 -10.97
C TRP A 349 -1.46 11.40 -9.65
N VAL A 350 -0.74 12.10 -8.80
CA VAL A 350 -1.19 12.61 -7.49
C VAL A 350 -0.67 14.01 -7.26
N VAL A 351 -1.31 14.73 -6.34
CA VAL A 351 -0.81 15.99 -5.82
C VAL A 351 -0.54 15.87 -4.34
N LEU A 352 0.61 16.39 -3.92
CA LEU A 352 1.04 16.50 -2.54
C LEU A 352 0.83 17.94 -2.06
N GLU A 353 -0.08 18.10 -1.12
CA GLU A 353 -0.63 19.37 -0.65
C GLU A 353 -0.25 19.57 0.82
N THR A 354 0.05 20.81 1.21
CA THR A 354 0.09 21.15 2.63
C THR A 354 -1.34 21.36 3.14
N PRO A 355 -1.58 21.35 4.47
CA PRO A 355 -2.91 21.57 5.03
C PRO A 355 -3.56 22.90 4.62
N TYR A 356 -2.74 23.88 4.21
CA TYR A 356 -3.19 25.21 3.76
C TYR A 356 -3.63 25.23 2.29
N ASP A 357 -3.23 24.23 1.50
CA ASP A 357 -3.51 24.15 0.05
C ASP A 357 -4.81 23.38 -0.25
N LEU A 358 -5.46 22.82 0.77
CA LEU A 358 -6.67 22.03 0.59
C LEU A 358 -7.88 22.94 0.32
N PRO A 359 -8.72 22.65 -0.70
CA PRO A 359 -9.96 23.38 -0.91
C PRO A 359 -10.88 23.20 0.30
N MET A 360 -11.24 24.31 0.96
CA MET A 360 -12.09 24.36 2.16
C MET A 360 -13.53 23.87 1.92
N ASP A 361 -13.94 23.70 0.66
CA ASP A 361 -15.31 23.36 0.24
C ASP A 361 -15.69 21.87 0.42
N LYS A 362 -14.83 21.04 1.01
CA LYS A 362 -15.16 19.65 1.37
C LYS A 362 -15.46 19.57 2.88
N PRO A 363 -16.67 19.17 3.31
CA PRO A 363 -17.07 19.20 4.72
C PRO A 363 -16.17 18.36 5.66
N ALA A 364 -15.55 17.29 5.16
CA ALA A 364 -14.59 16.48 5.91
C ALA A 364 -13.19 17.12 6.02
N VAL A 365 -12.80 17.94 5.03
CA VAL A 365 -11.51 18.63 4.98
C VAL A 365 -11.50 19.80 5.96
N ALA A 366 -12.61 20.54 6.06
CA ALA A 366 -12.77 21.58 7.08
C ALA A 366 -12.61 20.99 8.50
N THR A 367 -13.14 19.78 8.75
CA THR A 367 -13.02 19.12 10.07
C THR A 367 -11.58 18.72 10.40
N VAL A 368 -10.80 18.24 9.43
CA VAL A 368 -9.39 17.86 9.62
C VAL A 368 -8.47 19.09 9.68
N SER A 369 -8.69 20.07 8.81
CA SER A 369 -7.94 21.34 8.82
C SER A 369 -8.22 22.13 10.09
N MET A 370 -9.47 22.18 10.57
CA MET A 370 -9.82 22.75 11.88
C MET A 370 -9.19 21.96 13.03
N GLY A 371 -9.21 20.62 13.01
CA GLY A 371 -8.53 19.80 14.02
C GLY A 371 -7.01 20.00 14.04
N LEU A 372 -6.37 20.27 12.90
CA LEU A 372 -4.93 20.59 12.79
C LEU A 372 -4.61 22.04 13.20
N LEU A 373 -5.49 23.00 12.88
CA LEU A 373 -5.36 24.40 13.30
C LEU A 373 -5.59 24.55 14.81
N GLU A 374 -6.56 23.83 15.39
CA GLU A 374 -6.79 23.77 16.83
C GLU A 374 -5.59 23.15 17.57
N GLN A 375 -4.90 22.17 16.98
CA GLN A 375 -3.65 21.63 17.53
C GLN A 375 -2.46 22.61 17.48
N LYS A 376 -2.46 23.58 16.56
CA LYS A 376 -1.43 24.65 16.50
C LYS A 376 -1.73 25.84 17.42
N ILE A 377 -2.99 26.06 17.81
CA ILE A 377 -3.42 27.25 18.56
C ILE A 377 -3.61 26.95 20.06
N LYS A 378 -3.68 25.70 20.49
CA LYS A 378 -3.67 25.37 21.92
C LYS A 378 -2.26 25.48 22.51
N PRO A 379 -2.01 26.34 23.52
CA PRO A 379 -0.97 26.07 24.49
C PRO A 379 -1.22 24.67 25.02
N ALA A 380 -0.16 23.90 25.31
CA ALA A 380 -0.28 22.56 25.83
C ALA A 380 -1.20 22.55 27.07
N GLU A 381 -2.47 22.19 26.87
CA GLU A 381 -3.38 21.89 27.97
C GLU A 381 -2.88 20.59 28.57
N GLU A 382 -2.49 20.66 29.84
CA GLU A 382 -2.26 19.49 30.67
C GLU A 382 -3.46 18.55 30.52
N LYS A 383 -3.22 17.41 29.88
CA LYS A 383 -4.20 16.34 29.87
C LYS A 383 -4.49 15.97 31.32
N PRO A 384 -5.77 15.79 31.72
CA PRO A 384 -6.06 15.20 33.01
C PRO A 384 -5.34 13.85 33.09
N PRO A 385 -4.75 13.50 34.25
CA PRO A 385 -3.89 12.34 34.35
C PRO A 385 -4.68 11.09 33.99
N VAL A 386 -4.27 10.43 32.90
CA VAL A 386 -4.58 9.01 32.71
C VAL A 386 -3.93 8.31 33.89
N ALA A 387 -4.73 7.66 34.73
CA ALA A 387 -4.23 6.92 35.89
C ALA A 387 -3.09 6.01 35.43
N VAL A 388 -1.87 6.36 35.82
CA VAL A 388 -0.67 5.58 35.55
C VAL A 388 -0.82 4.31 36.36
N ARG A 389 -1.20 3.21 35.70
CA ARG A 389 -1.22 1.90 36.36
C ARG A 389 0.17 1.62 36.90
N THR A 390 0.26 1.29 38.19
CA THR A 390 1.56 0.98 38.79
C THR A 390 2.11 -0.33 38.22
N ALA A 391 3.44 -0.53 38.27
CA ALA A 391 4.05 -1.79 37.85
C ALA A 391 3.47 -2.98 38.64
N LEU A 392 3.12 -2.78 39.91
CA LEU A 392 2.43 -3.75 40.74
C LEU A 392 1.05 -4.13 40.18
N GLU A 393 0.21 -3.14 39.85
CA GLU A 393 -1.13 -3.38 39.29
C GLU A 393 -1.07 -4.17 37.97
N LYS A 394 -0.12 -3.82 37.09
CA LYS A 394 0.15 -4.54 35.84
C LYS A 394 0.40 -6.03 36.11
N TRP A 395 1.24 -6.36 37.08
CA TRP A 395 1.62 -7.74 37.37
C TRP A 395 0.53 -8.51 38.12
N CYS A 396 -0.20 -7.87 39.03
CA CYS A 396 -1.38 -8.47 39.66
C CYS A 396 -2.46 -8.83 38.62
N ASP A 397 -2.74 -7.95 37.66
CA ASP A 397 -3.69 -8.22 36.58
C ASP A 397 -3.23 -9.36 35.67
N ALA A 398 -1.93 -9.46 35.39
CA ALA A 398 -1.37 -10.58 34.63
C ALA A 398 -1.54 -11.93 35.36
N ILE A 399 -1.49 -11.95 36.69
CA ILE A 399 -1.74 -13.16 37.48
C ILE A 399 -3.23 -13.53 37.50
N LYS A 400 -4.16 -12.56 37.56
CA LYS A 400 -5.62 -12.80 37.59
C LYS A 400 -6.12 -13.64 36.42
N VAL A 401 -5.53 -13.47 35.24
CA VAL A 401 -5.94 -14.17 34.00
C VAL A 401 -5.35 -15.58 33.87
N ILE A 402 -4.49 -16.01 34.80
CA ILE A 402 -3.85 -17.33 34.82
C ILE A 402 -4.59 -18.24 35.80
N LYS A 403 -4.82 -19.51 35.45
CA LYS A 403 -5.45 -20.48 36.37
C LYS A 403 -4.53 -20.77 37.55
N ALA A 404 -5.10 -20.90 38.76
CA ALA A 404 -4.35 -21.15 40.00
C ALA A 404 -3.41 -22.37 39.98
N ASN A 405 -3.75 -23.39 39.18
CA ASN A 405 -2.97 -24.63 39.03
C ASN A 405 -1.99 -24.63 37.85
N ASP A 406 -1.91 -23.55 37.06
CA ASP A 406 -0.96 -23.40 35.94
C ASP A 406 0.41 -22.93 36.45
N ALA A 407 1.11 -23.84 37.13
CA ALA A 407 2.40 -23.55 37.76
C ALA A 407 3.46 -23.01 36.79
N GLY A 408 3.41 -23.39 35.51
CA GLY A 408 4.35 -22.94 34.49
C GLY A 408 4.19 -21.46 34.16
N ARG A 409 2.97 -21.03 33.81
CA ARG A 409 2.70 -19.61 33.49
C ARG A 409 2.83 -18.72 34.71
N LEU A 410 2.39 -19.19 35.89
CA LEU A 410 2.56 -18.45 37.14
C LEU A 410 4.03 -18.22 37.46
N CYS A 411 4.88 -19.26 37.37
CA CYS A 411 6.31 -19.12 37.63
C CYS A 411 7.03 -18.16 36.66
N SER A 412 6.60 -18.10 35.39
CA SER A 412 7.18 -17.16 34.42
C SER A 412 6.78 -15.71 34.69
N ASN A 413 5.54 -15.46 35.10
CA ASN A 413 5.08 -14.11 35.43
C ASN A 413 5.72 -13.62 36.73
N ILE A 414 5.91 -14.51 37.71
CA ILE A 414 6.63 -14.19 38.94
C ILE A 414 8.07 -13.75 38.65
N ASP A 415 8.81 -14.46 37.78
CA ASP A 415 10.19 -14.08 37.44
C ASP A 415 10.29 -12.70 36.78
N ASN A 416 9.31 -12.37 35.92
CA ASN A 416 9.30 -11.09 35.23
C ASN A 416 8.87 -9.95 36.16
N ALA A 417 7.89 -10.19 37.03
CA ALA A 417 7.48 -9.24 38.05
C ALA A 417 8.62 -8.90 39.01
N LEU A 418 9.35 -9.91 39.52
CA LEU A 418 10.48 -9.67 40.43
C LEU A 418 11.65 -8.90 39.79
N LYS A 419 11.77 -8.90 38.46
CA LYS A 419 12.76 -8.09 37.72
C LYS A 419 12.29 -6.64 37.50
N GLU A 420 10.99 -6.44 37.32
CA GLU A 420 10.42 -5.13 36.97
C GLU A 420 10.03 -4.30 38.20
N LEU A 421 9.59 -4.95 39.29
CA LEU A 421 9.26 -4.28 40.54
C LEU A 421 10.55 -3.80 41.23
N ALA A 422 10.73 -2.48 41.28
CA ALA A 422 11.96 -1.86 41.77
C ALA A 422 12.04 -1.80 43.31
N VAL A 423 10.89 -1.73 43.99
CA VAL A 423 10.79 -1.55 45.44
C VAL A 423 10.40 -2.87 46.10
N ASP A 424 11.01 -3.21 47.23
CA ASP A 424 10.75 -4.47 47.93
C ASP A 424 9.33 -4.55 48.51
N GLU A 425 8.72 -3.41 48.86
CA GLU A 425 7.33 -3.33 49.30
C GLU A 425 6.35 -3.81 48.20
N ASP A 426 6.58 -3.41 46.94
CA ASP A 426 5.78 -3.90 45.81
C ASP A 426 5.97 -5.40 45.58
N LYS A 427 7.19 -5.92 45.76
CA LYS A 427 7.45 -7.36 45.64
C LYS A 427 6.75 -8.15 46.75
N GLN A 428 6.67 -7.61 47.96
CA GLN A 428 5.92 -8.20 49.08
C GLN A 428 4.41 -8.20 48.80
N GLN A 429 3.86 -7.07 48.33
CA GLN A 429 2.44 -6.98 47.96
C GLN A 429 2.10 -7.95 46.82
N PHE A 430 2.96 -8.05 45.80
CA PHE A 430 2.81 -9.00 44.73
C PHE A 430 2.90 -10.47 45.22
N ALA A 431 3.80 -10.76 46.16
CA ALA A 431 3.93 -12.10 46.75
C ALA A 431 2.67 -12.53 47.50
N VAL A 432 2.08 -11.63 48.29
CA VAL A 432 0.78 -11.84 48.97
C VAL A 432 -0.32 -12.12 47.94
N PHE A 433 -0.41 -11.30 46.89
CA PHE A 433 -1.40 -11.48 45.83
C PHE A 433 -1.31 -12.85 45.15
N VAL A 434 -0.10 -13.28 44.77
CA VAL A 434 0.12 -14.60 44.15
C VAL A 434 -0.27 -15.74 45.10
N LYS A 435 0.04 -15.62 46.39
CA LYS A 435 -0.32 -16.62 47.40
C LYS A 435 -1.83 -16.75 47.58
N GLU A 436 -2.55 -15.63 47.57
CA GLU A 436 -4.02 -15.62 47.63
C GLU A 436 -4.63 -16.23 46.37
N HIS A 437 -4.13 -15.84 45.19
CA HIS A 437 -4.60 -16.35 43.90
C HIS A 437 -4.40 -17.87 43.75
N MET A 438 -3.28 -18.41 44.25
CA MET A 438 -2.98 -19.84 44.20
C MET A 438 -3.63 -20.65 45.33
N GLY A 439 -4.08 -20.01 46.42
CA GLY A 439 -4.73 -20.65 47.56
C GLY A 439 -3.96 -21.86 48.10
N GLY A 440 -4.64 -23.02 48.18
CA GLY A 440 -4.07 -24.27 48.70
C GLY A 440 -2.89 -24.83 47.89
N ASP A 441 -2.86 -24.54 46.58
CA ASP A 441 -1.82 -25.03 45.66
C ASP A 441 -0.48 -24.33 45.86
N PHE A 442 -0.50 -23.14 46.47
CA PHE A 442 0.71 -22.37 46.75
C PHE A 442 1.74 -23.17 47.56
N LYS A 443 1.29 -23.88 48.61
CA LYS A 443 2.17 -24.57 49.58
C LYS A 443 3.06 -25.64 48.97
N LYS A 444 2.63 -26.22 47.84
CA LYS A 444 3.32 -27.31 47.11
C LYS A 444 3.96 -26.84 45.79
N SER A 445 3.94 -25.53 45.51
CA SER A 445 4.38 -24.98 44.23
C SER A 445 5.79 -24.40 44.27
N LYS A 446 6.46 -24.34 43.11
CA LYS A 446 7.73 -23.60 42.93
C LYS A 446 7.59 -22.09 43.14
N ALA A 447 6.37 -21.55 43.07
CA ALA A 447 6.10 -20.14 43.35
C ALA A 447 6.44 -19.79 44.82
N LYS A 448 6.22 -20.72 45.76
CA LYS A 448 6.60 -20.57 47.16
C LYS A 448 8.10 -20.37 47.33
N ASP A 449 8.91 -21.16 46.64
CA ASP A 449 10.37 -21.07 46.75
C ASP A 449 10.88 -19.75 46.17
N LYS A 450 10.29 -19.30 45.05
CA LYS A 450 10.64 -18.03 44.39
C LYS A 450 10.26 -16.79 45.21
N LEU A 451 9.15 -16.86 45.94
CA LEU A 451 8.61 -15.74 46.70
C LEU A 451 8.97 -15.77 48.19
N LYS A 452 9.71 -16.77 48.67
CA LYS A 452 10.03 -16.97 50.09
C LYS A 452 10.70 -15.76 50.75
N GLY A 453 11.48 -14.98 50.00
CA GLY A 453 12.16 -13.77 50.49
C GLY A 453 11.28 -12.52 50.60
N TYR A 454 10.00 -12.62 50.23
CA TYR A 454 9.06 -11.50 50.17
C TYR A 454 7.78 -11.75 51.00
N PHE A 455 7.82 -12.71 51.94
CA PHE A 455 6.74 -12.98 52.91
C PHE A 455 7.16 -12.68 54.34
#